data_AF-A0A8H3B676-F1
#
_entry.id   AF-A0A8H3B676-F1
#
_cell.length_a   1.000
_cell.length_b   1.000
_cell.length_c   1.000
_cell.angle_alpha   90.00
_cell.angle_beta   90.00
_cell.angle_gamma   90.00
#
_symmetry.space_group_name_H-M   'P 1'
#
loop_
_entity.id
_entity.type
_entity.pdbx_description
1 polymer ?
#
loop_
_entity_poly.entity_id
_entity_poly.type
_entity_poly.pdbx_seq_one_letter_code
_entity_poly.pdbx_strand_id
1 'polypeptide(L)'
;MSSQNNSPNPAAKKDLPAGDGPSKEGKSKAQIRAENRERQDKQRAAKAASTTNKNPGGGNAEAGSNKKVTESKPKQKQPAVQRPDDSSGRRGATAQAPATEAPSMAADVEDKIRDLRIFSHFGARGHLGQKIKGEIHPSIVRLGLLFAEYKITGANARCISALTAFKSVIADYVTPSNNTLSRHIMTYLSPQISYLTSARPMSVSLGNAIRSLKLQISQIDIDLPEHAAKTELYARIDQYMQERILAADVAISTFGLAKIHDGDVVLTYAKWV
;
A
#
# COMPACT_ATOMS: atom_id res chain seq x y z
N MET A 1 -38.77 28.77 -50.20
CA MET A 1 -39.57 29.97 -50.50
C MET A 1 -40.50 30.15 -49.32
N SER A 2 -40.08 30.95 -48.32
CA SER A 2 -40.46 32.36 -48.17
C SER A 2 -41.92 32.46 -47.69
N SER A 3 -42.32 33.10 -46.60
CA SER A 3 -41.69 34.08 -45.73
C SER A 3 -42.68 34.33 -44.55
N GLN A 4 -42.16 34.53 -43.33
CA GLN A 4 -42.28 35.75 -42.50
C GLN A 4 -43.64 36.00 -41.81
N ASN A 5 -43.74 36.67 -40.64
CA ASN A 5 -42.83 37.10 -39.59
C ASN A 5 -43.68 37.85 -38.54
N ASN A 6 -43.19 37.87 -37.30
CA ASN A 6 -43.21 39.00 -36.36
C ASN A 6 -44.29 39.15 -35.26
N SER A 7 -43.75 39.45 -34.07
CA SER A 7 -44.34 39.63 -32.73
C SER A 7 -45.17 40.94 -32.58
N PRO A 8 -45.79 41.20 -31.41
CA PRO A 8 -45.06 41.86 -30.29
C PRO A 8 -45.52 41.48 -28.85
N ASN A 9 -44.61 41.61 -27.89
CA ASN A 9 -44.87 41.78 -26.44
C ASN A 9 -45.04 43.30 -26.16
N PRO A 10 -45.85 43.77 -25.17
CA PRO A 10 -45.27 44.12 -23.86
C PRO A 10 -46.20 44.08 -22.62
N ALA A 11 -45.57 43.84 -21.46
CA ALA A 11 -45.79 44.43 -20.13
C ALA A 11 -47.09 44.21 -19.31
N ALA A 12 -46.94 43.63 -18.10
CA ALA A 12 -47.37 44.25 -16.83
C ALA A 12 -46.78 43.51 -15.60
N LYS A 13 -46.18 44.29 -14.68
CA LYS A 13 -45.67 43.92 -13.35
C LYS A 13 -46.78 44.00 -12.29
N LYS A 14 -46.62 43.28 -11.17
CA LYS A 14 -47.00 43.57 -9.75
C LYS A 14 -47.18 42.22 -9.04
N ASP A 15 -46.90 41.99 -7.76
CA ASP A 15 -46.21 42.65 -6.65
C ASP A 15 -46.02 41.53 -5.59
N LEU A 16 -44.95 41.57 -4.80
CA LEU A 16 -44.74 40.73 -3.62
C LEU A 16 -45.74 41.11 -2.49
N PRO A 17 -45.93 40.23 -1.48
CA PRO A 17 -45.28 40.57 -0.21
C PRO A 17 -44.67 39.37 0.54
N ALA A 18 -43.80 39.76 1.48
CA ALA A 18 -42.90 38.97 2.30
C ALA A 18 -43.54 38.31 3.54
N GLY A 19 -42.80 37.34 4.11
CA GLY A 19 -42.99 36.70 5.43
C GLY A 19 -42.07 35.48 5.52
N ASP A 20 -40.78 35.62 5.83
CA ASP A 20 -40.11 35.79 7.13
C ASP A 20 -39.77 34.45 7.85
N GLY A 21 -38.47 34.12 7.84
CA GLY A 21 -37.76 33.22 8.78
C GLY A 21 -37.66 31.70 8.49
N PRO A 22 -36.52 31.02 8.81
CA PRO A 22 -35.14 31.47 8.78
C PRO A 22 -34.20 30.55 7.94
N SER A 23 -33.20 31.18 7.35
CA SER A 23 -32.07 30.61 6.62
C SER A 23 -31.24 29.65 7.50
N LYS A 24 -31.10 28.38 7.09
CA LYS A 24 -30.04 27.50 7.60
C LYS A 24 -28.77 27.74 6.79
N GLU A 25 -28.02 28.76 7.18
CA GLU A 25 -26.61 28.89 6.79
C GLU A 25 -25.84 27.70 7.37
N GLY A 26 -25.40 26.81 6.47
CA GLY A 26 -24.48 25.74 6.83
C GLY A 26 -23.15 26.35 7.27
N LYS A 27 -22.80 26.17 8.55
CA LYS A 27 -21.49 26.52 9.12
C LYS A 27 -20.38 26.10 8.15
N SER A 28 -19.52 27.05 7.77
CA SER A 28 -18.37 26.80 6.90
C SER A 28 -17.46 25.72 7.52
N LYS A 29 -16.78 24.91 6.68
CA LYS A 29 -15.83 23.85 7.09
C LYS A 29 -14.82 24.30 8.15
N ALA A 30 -14.48 25.60 8.20
CA ALA A 30 -13.61 26.17 9.22
C ALA A 30 -14.25 26.18 10.62
N GLN A 31 -15.54 26.52 10.74
CA GLN A 31 -16.26 26.53 12.01
C GLN A 31 -16.47 25.12 12.56
N ILE A 32 -16.74 24.13 11.70
CA ILE A 32 -16.88 22.72 12.12
C ILE A 32 -15.56 22.17 12.67
N ARG A 33 -14.41 22.58 12.11
CA ARG A 33 -13.09 22.18 12.65
C ARG A 33 -12.75 22.88 13.96
N ALA A 34 -13.09 24.16 14.11
CA ALA A 34 -12.91 24.89 15.35
C ALA A 34 -13.78 24.28 16.48
N GLU A 35 -15.06 24.01 16.20
CA GLU A 35 -16.00 23.43 17.16
C GLU A 35 -15.58 22.02 17.62
N ASN A 36 -15.06 21.19 16.71
CA ASN A 36 -14.55 19.86 17.05
C ASN A 36 -13.26 19.91 17.88
N ARG A 37 -12.39 20.90 17.65
CA ARG A 37 -11.15 21.07 18.43
C ARG A 37 -11.47 21.52 19.85
N GLU A 38 -12.39 22.47 19.99
CA GLU A 38 -12.85 22.95 21.29
C GLU A 38 -13.57 21.85 22.09
N ARG A 39 -14.34 20.97 21.42
CA ARG A 39 -14.98 19.81 22.07
C ARG A 39 -13.95 18.78 22.55
N GLN A 40 -12.86 18.59 21.82
CA GLN A 40 -11.79 17.70 22.21
C GLN A 40 -10.95 18.26 23.37
N ASP A 41 -10.71 19.57 23.39
CA ASP A 41 -9.97 20.23 24.48
C ASP A 41 -10.80 20.27 25.78
N LYS A 42 -12.12 20.48 25.70
CA LYS A 42 -13.03 20.35 26.85
C LYS A 42 -13.05 18.92 27.41
N GLN A 43 -12.98 17.89 26.57
CA GLN A 43 -12.89 16.50 27.04
C GLN A 43 -11.53 16.15 27.67
N ARG A 44 -10.43 16.72 27.18
CA ARG A 44 -9.11 16.55 27.82
C ARG A 44 -9.05 17.27 29.16
N ALA A 45 -9.60 18.48 29.25
CA ALA A 45 -9.69 19.23 30.50
C ALA A 45 -10.55 18.51 31.55
N ALA A 46 -11.69 17.92 31.14
CA ALA A 46 -12.55 17.15 32.05
C ALA A 46 -11.89 15.87 32.59
N LYS A 47 -11.08 15.19 31.77
CA LYS A 47 -10.30 14.01 32.22
C LYS A 47 -9.10 14.37 33.09
N ALA A 48 -8.50 15.55 32.88
CA ALA A 48 -7.46 16.06 33.77
C ALA A 48 -8.03 16.45 35.15
N ALA A 49 -9.26 16.97 35.21
CA ALA A 49 -9.94 17.31 36.46
C ALA A 49 -10.41 16.08 37.27
N SER A 50 -10.59 14.90 36.64
CA SER A 50 -10.98 13.67 37.35
C SER A 50 -9.84 12.92 38.03
N THR A 51 -8.58 13.35 37.89
CA THR A 51 -7.40 12.66 38.45
C THR A 51 -6.87 13.32 39.74
N THR A 52 -7.54 14.34 40.28
CA THR A 52 -7.05 15.11 41.44
C THR A 52 -7.92 14.99 42.69
N ASN A 53 -8.66 13.88 42.88
CA ASN A 53 -9.30 13.65 44.18
C ASN A 53 -9.31 12.17 44.59
N LYS A 54 -8.19 11.72 45.16
CA LYS A 54 -8.15 10.78 46.29
C LYS A 54 -6.89 11.07 47.12
N ASN A 55 -7.13 11.59 48.32
CA ASN A 55 -6.18 11.99 49.36
C ASN A 55 -5.65 10.73 50.13
N PRO A 56 -4.81 10.85 51.19
CA PRO A 56 -3.47 10.26 51.20
C PRO A 56 -3.22 9.23 52.34
N GLY A 57 -2.13 8.48 52.19
CA GLY A 57 -1.18 8.00 53.22
C GLY A 57 -1.67 7.45 54.58
N GLY A 58 -1.21 6.23 54.91
CA GLY A 58 -1.06 5.79 56.30
C GLY A 58 -0.63 4.33 56.50
N GLY A 59 0.67 4.09 56.70
CA GLY A 59 1.17 3.25 57.81
C GLY A 59 1.34 1.73 57.64
N ASN A 60 2.60 1.30 57.77
CA ASN A 60 3.13 -0.07 57.91
C ASN A 60 2.79 -0.80 59.23
N ALA A 61 2.89 -2.15 59.18
CA ALA A 61 3.54 -3.11 60.11
C ALA A 61 2.60 -4.33 60.35
N GLU A 62 3.00 -5.60 60.18
CA GLU A 62 4.07 -6.38 60.83
C GLU A 62 4.67 -7.42 59.85
N ALA A 63 6.00 -7.54 59.73
CA ALA A 63 6.90 -8.46 60.47
C ALA A 63 6.73 -9.95 60.05
N GLY A 64 7.77 -10.70 59.68
CA GLY A 64 9.12 -10.65 60.23
C GLY A 64 10.27 -11.15 59.32
N SER A 65 11.44 -10.71 59.77
CA SER A 65 12.84 -10.93 59.39
C SER A 65 13.29 -12.37 59.12
N ASN A 66 14.26 -12.58 58.20
CA ASN A 66 15.67 -12.61 58.62
C ASN A 66 16.70 -12.40 57.48
N LYS A 67 17.75 -11.64 57.84
CA LYS A 67 19.06 -11.38 57.18
C LYS A 67 19.85 -12.70 56.98
N LYS A 68 20.91 -12.86 56.18
CA LYS A 68 22.01 -12.00 55.68
C LYS A 68 22.89 -12.86 54.71
N VAL A 69 23.55 -12.24 53.71
CA VAL A 69 25.00 -12.38 53.31
C VAL A 69 25.51 -13.79 52.87
N THR A 70 26.33 -14.06 51.84
CA THR A 70 27.13 -13.37 50.80
C THR A 70 27.64 -14.45 49.82
N GLU A 71 28.24 -14.02 48.69
CA GLU A 71 29.28 -14.71 47.89
C GLU A 71 28.90 -15.73 46.77
N SER A 72 28.89 -15.17 45.55
CA SER A 72 29.75 -15.49 44.39
C SER A 72 30.09 -16.93 43.92
N LYS A 73 29.84 -17.09 42.61
CA LYS A 73 30.62 -17.78 41.54
C LYS A 73 30.33 -19.27 41.23
N PRO A 74 30.62 -19.70 39.97
CA PRO A 74 29.85 -20.67 39.19
C PRO A 74 30.58 -22.02 39.09
N LYS A 75 29.89 -23.07 38.59
CA LYS A 75 30.54 -24.36 38.29
C LYS A 75 30.55 -24.65 36.78
N GLN A 76 31.73 -24.46 36.20
CA GLN A 76 32.24 -25.26 35.07
C GLN A 76 32.64 -26.65 35.59
N LYS A 77 32.48 -27.68 34.75
CA LYS A 77 33.35 -28.86 34.76
C LYS A 77 33.71 -29.21 33.32
N GLN A 78 35.01 -29.38 33.11
CA GLN A 78 35.71 -29.68 31.87
C GLN A 78 36.56 -30.97 32.12
N PRO A 79 37.46 -31.41 31.22
CA PRO A 79 37.35 -32.64 30.42
C PRO A 79 38.37 -33.75 30.84
N ALA A 80 38.39 -34.87 30.12
CA ALA A 80 39.47 -35.85 30.13
C ALA A 80 39.80 -36.34 28.69
N VAL A 81 41.06 -36.67 28.43
CA VAL A 81 41.73 -36.68 27.11
C VAL A 81 42.63 -37.93 26.95
N GLN A 82 42.71 -38.46 25.70
CA GLN A 82 43.75 -39.31 25.04
C GLN A 82 43.80 -40.83 25.37
N ARG A 83 44.06 -41.82 24.48
CA ARG A 83 44.56 -41.98 23.06
C ARG A 83 44.51 -43.52 22.68
N PRO A 84 45.16 -44.05 21.61
CA PRO A 84 44.71 -44.28 20.22
C PRO A 84 44.63 -45.79 19.79
N ASP A 85 44.20 -46.06 18.54
CA ASP A 85 44.80 -46.99 17.54
C ASP A 85 43.83 -47.89 16.70
N ASP A 86 44.19 -47.93 15.42
CA ASP A 86 44.07 -48.86 14.28
C ASP A 86 42.79 -49.41 13.57
N SER A 87 42.89 -49.27 12.23
CA SER A 87 42.50 -50.04 11.04
C SER A 87 41.12 -50.72 10.77
N SER A 88 40.66 -50.39 9.55
CA SER A 88 40.06 -51.26 8.50
C SER A 88 38.52 -51.30 8.31
N GLY A 89 38.06 -51.11 7.06
CA GLY A 89 36.75 -51.65 6.64
C GLY A 89 35.84 -50.84 5.68
N ARG A 90 36.30 -50.55 4.46
CA ARG A 90 35.54 -50.42 3.17
C ARG A 90 34.01 -50.07 3.12
N ARG A 91 33.77 -49.04 2.29
CA ARG A 91 32.80 -48.92 1.14
C ARG A 91 31.30 -48.71 1.41
N GLY A 92 30.80 -47.59 0.87
CA GLY A 92 29.38 -47.42 0.49
C GLY A 92 29.02 -45.96 0.24
N ALA A 93 29.24 -45.47 -0.98
CA ALA A 93 29.00 -44.08 -1.39
C ALA A 93 27.50 -43.78 -1.60
N THR A 94 27.05 -42.62 -1.13
CA THR A 94 26.16 -41.67 -1.83
C THR A 94 26.22 -40.34 -1.06
N ALA A 95 27.19 -39.50 -1.42
CA ALA A 95 27.31 -38.16 -0.89
C ALA A 95 26.24 -37.27 -1.52
N GLN A 96 25.22 -36.92 -0.75
CA GLN A 96 24.29 -35.86 -1.07
C GLN A 96 25.01 -34.53 -0.84
N ALA A 97 25.39 -33.87 -1.92
CA ALA A 97 26.04 -32.57 -1.88
C ALA A 97 25.10 -31.54 -1.20
N PRO A 98 25.57 -30.73 -0.24
CA PRO A 98 24.83 -29.56 0.17
C PRO A 98 24.90 -28.56 -0.98
N ALA A 99 23.74 -28.14 -1.49
CA ALA A 99 23.66 -27.01 -2.39
C ALA A 99 24.14 -25.77 -1.63
N THR A 100 25.41 -25.40 -1.81
CA THR A 100 25.92 -24.10 -1.41
C THR A 100 25.27 -23.06 -2.31
N GLU A 101 24.23 -22.40 -1.80
CA GLU A 101 23.74 -21.15 -2.36
C GLU A 101 24.94 -20.19 -2.47
N ALA A 102 25.26 -19.79 -3.70
CA ALA A 102 26.29 -18.79 -3.93
C ALA A 102 25.84 -17.49 -3.24
N PRO A 103 26.67 -16.88 -2.36
CA PRO A 103 26.34 -15.60 -1.78
C PRO A 103 26.18 -14.57 -2.91
N SER A 104 24.98 -14.03 -3.03
CA SER A 104 24.68 -12.96 -3.98
C SER A 104 25.53 -11.74 -3.62
N MET A 105 26.53 -11.43 -4.44
CA MET A 105 27.38 -10.22 -4.31
C MET A 105 26.55 -8.93 -4.20
N ALA A 106 25.30 -8.93 -4.67
CA ALA A 106 24.40 -7.79 -4.57
C ALA A 106 23.87 -7.56 -3.14
N ALA A 107 23.66 -8.63 -2.35
CA ALA A 107 23.20 -8.52 -0.97
C ALA A 107 24.28 -7.87 -0.08
N ASP A 108 25.54 -8.30 -0.25
CA ASP A 108 26.69 -7.75 0.47
C ASP A 108 26.94 -6.26 0.17
N VAL A 109 26.65 -5.81 -1.07
CA VAL A 109 26.75 -4.38 -1.42
C VAL A 109 25.60 -3.58 -0.83
N GLU A 110 24.37 -4.10 -0.87
CA GLU A 110 23.19 -3.40 -0.36
C GLU A 110 23.25 -3.23 1.17
N ASP A 111 23.79 -4.21 1.90
CA ASP A 111 24.00 -4.10 3.35
C ASP A 111 25.13 -3.11 3.68
N LYS A 112 26.22 -3.07 2.89
CA LYS A 112 27.26 -2.04 3.03
C LYS A 112 26.78 -0.61 2.77
N ILE A 113 25.84 -0.37 1.85
CA ILE A 113 25.31 0.99 1.67
C ILE A 113 24.35 1.37 2.82
N ARG A 114 23.69 0.40 3.48
CA ARG A 114 22.88 0.67 4.68
C ARG A 114 23.71 0.99 5.92
N ASP A 115 24.93 0.47 6.00
CA ASP A 115 25.88 0.82 7.07
C ASP A 115 26.21 2.31 7.07
N LEU A 116 25.97 3.00 5.94
CA LEU A 116 25.96 4.46 5.91
C LEU A 116 24.73 4.97 6.66
N ARG A 117 24.96 5.67 7.78
CA ARG A 117 23.91 6.21 8.67
C ARG A 117 22.80 6.96 7.94
N ILE A 118 23.13 7.65 6.84
CA ILE A 118 22.16 8.39 6.01
C ILE A 118 21.20 7.49 5.22
N PHE A 119 21.58 6.24 4.93
CA PHE A 119 20.77 5.28 4.18
C PHE A 119 20.16 4.16 5.03
N SER A 120 20.42 4.15 6.35
CA SER A 120 19.89 3.15 7.30
C SER A 120 18.36 2.98 7.26
N HIS A 121 17.62 4.01 6.84
CA HIS A 121 16.16 3.99 6.73
C HIS A 121 15.63 3.38 5.42
N PHE A 122 16.48 3.17 4.40
CA PHE A 122 16.06 2.51 3.17
C PHE A 122 15.94 1.00 3.41
N GLY A 123 14.76 0.44 3.15
CA GLY A 123 14.48 -0.97 3.44
C GLY A 123 15.35 -1.96 2.67
N ALA A 124 15.65 -3.10 3.32
CA ALA A 124 15.69 -4.44 2.74
C ALA A 124 15.22 -4.59 1.28
N ARG A 125 16.06 -4.68 0.25
CA ARG A 125 15.66 -5.49 -0.92
C ARG A 125 15.71 -6.95 -0.47
N GLY A 126 14.57 -7.46 -0.01
CA GLY A 126 14.45 -8.87 0.33
C GLY A 126 14.54 -9.73 -0.93
N HIS A 127 14.89 -11.01 -0.77
CA HIS A 127 14.74 -11.97 -1.85
C HIS A 127 13.27 -12.03 -2.27
N LEU A 128 13.04 -12.03 -3.59
CA LEU A 128 11.72 -12.02 -4.20
C LEU A 128 10.85 -13.14 -3.61
N GLY A 129 9.70 -12.78 -3.01
CA GLY A 129 8.73 -13.76 -2.51
C GLY A 129 9.08 -14.50 -1.21
N GLN A 130 10.30 -14.40 -0.65
CA GLN A 130 10.71 -15.20 0.53
C GLN A 130 9.83 -15.01 1.77
N LYS A 131 9.19 -13.85 1.93
CA LYS A 131 8.37 -13.51 3.11
C LYS A 131 6.87 -13.61 2.87
N ILE A 132 6.45 -14.03 1.68
CA ILE A 132 5.05 -13.94 1.28
C ILE A 132 4.40 -15.30 1.43
N LYS A 133 3.47 -15.37 2.37
CA LYS A 133 2.64 -16.55 2.62
C LYS A 133 1.42 -16.49 1.71
N GLY A 134 1.13 -17.58 1.02
CA GLY A 134 -0.05 -17.73 0.15
C GLY A 134 0.32 -17.96 -1.32
N GLU A 135 -0.65 -18.46 -2.08
CA GLU A 135 -0.47 -18.72 -3.51
C GLU A 135 -0.45 -17.41 -4.30
N ILE A 136 0.62 -17.23 -5.09
CA ILE A 136 0.80 -16.07 -5.96
C ILE A 136 0.42 -16.45 -7.37
N HIS A 137 -0.40 -15.61 -8.00
CA HIS A 137 -0.90 -15.85 -9.34
C HIS A 137 0.26 -15.86 -10.35
N PRO A 138 0.32 -16.80 -11.32
CA PRO A 138 1.44 -16.90 -12.25
C PRO A 138 1.73 -15.61 -13.03
N SER A 139 0.68 -14.85 -13.40
CA SER A 139 0.86 -13.54 -14.06
C SER A 139 1.60 -12.53 -13.18
N ILE A 140 1.38 -12.58 -11.86
CA ILE A 140 2.00 -11.70 -10.87
C ILE A 140 3.45 -12.13 -10.60
N VAL A 141 3.72 -13.44 -10.56
CA VAL A 141 5.09 -13.98 -10.49
C VAL A 141 5.91 -13.47 -11.68
N ARG A 142 5.39 -13.67 -12.90
CA ARG A 142 6.03 -13.19 -14.13
C ARG A 142 6.28 -11.68 -14.09
N LEU A 143 5.28 -10.89 -13.70
CA LEU A 143 5.43 -9.44 -13.61
C LEU A 143 6.46 -9.03 -12.55
N GLY A 144 6.48 -9.70 -11.39
CA GLY A 144 7.46 -9.43 -10.34
C GLY A 144 8.89 -9.69 -10.80
N LEU A 145 9.14 -10.77 -11.55
CA LEU A 145 10.44 -11.02 -12.17
C LEU A 145 10.82 -9.90 -13.16
N LEU A 146 9.89 -9.48 -14.03
CA LEU A 146 10.11 -8.37 -14.96
C LEU A 146 10.41 -7.04 -14.24
N PHE A 147 9.83 -6.81 -13.06
CA PHE A 147 10.13 -5.65 -12.22
C PHE A 147 11.49 -5.74 -11.54
N ALA A 148 11.84 -6.92 -11.00
CA ALA A 148 13.10 -7.17 -10.31
C ALA A 148 14.30 -7.12 -11.26
N GLU A 149 14.15 -7.62 -12.49
CA GLU A 149 15.16 -7.60 -13.55
C GLU A 149 15.21 -6.27 -14.31
N TYR A 150 14.42 -5.26 -13.90
CA TYR A 150 14.36 -3.95 -14.55
C TYR A 150 14.03 -4.03 -16.06
N LYS A 151 13.29 -5.05 -16.50
CA LYS A 151 12.74 -5.12 -17.87
C LYS A 151 11.57 -4.14 -18.06
N ILE A 152 10.84 -3.85 -16.99
CA ILE A 152 9.79 -2.82 -16.96
C ILE A 152 10.13 -1.78 -15.89
N THR A 153 10.66 -0.63 -16.31
CA THR A 153 11.18 0.41 -15.41
C THR A 153 10.27 1.62 -15.27
N GLY A 154 9.62 2.02 -16.37
CA GLY A 154 8.76 3.19 -16.51
C GLY A 154 7.57 3.25 -15.55
N ALA A 155 7.25 4.43 -15.02
CA ALA A 155 6.17 4.58 -14.04
C ALA A 155 4.79 4.26 -14.65
N ASN A 156 4.55 4.64 -15.91
CA ASN A 156 3.32 4.34 -16.63
C ASN A 156 3.29 2.88 -17.07
N ALA A 157 4.37 2.38 -17.68
CA ALA A 157 4.50 0.99 -18.09
C ALA A 157 4.29 0.00 -16.93
N ARG A 158 4.88 0.27 -15.75
CA ARG A 158 4.67 -0.53 -14.53
C ARG A 158 3.21 -0.51 -14.07
N CYS A 159 2.56 0.66 -14.12
CA CYS A 159 1.16 0.80 -13.72
C CYS A 159 0.24 0.00 -14.64
N ILE A 160 0.37 0.18 -15.95
CA ILE A 160 -0.40 -0.54 -16.98
C ILE A 160 -0.21 -2.05 -16.87
N SER A 161 1.04 -2.50 -16.76
CA SER A 161 1.36 -3.94 -16.67
C SER A 161 0.77 -4.57 -15.41
N ALA A 162 0.79 -3.86 -14.27
CA ALA A 162 0.20 -4.33 -13.04
C ALA A 162 -1.33 -4.37 -13.09
N LEU A 163 -1.98 -3.34 -13.62
CA LEU A 163 -3.44 -3.34 -13.82
C LEU A 163 -3.88 -4.47 -14.74
N THR A 164 -3.14 -4.71 -15.83
CA THR A 164 -3.38 -5.83 -16.74
C THR A 164 -3.20 -7.18 -16.03
N ALA A 165 -2.15 -7.33 -15.23
CA ALA A 165 -1.96 -8.56 -14.44
C ALA A 165 -3.07 -8.76 -13.41
N PHE A 166 -3.57 -7.69 -12.77
CA PHE A 166 -4.71 -7.76 -11.87
C PHE A 166 -6.00 -8.15 -12.59
N LYS A 167 -6.22 -7.77 -13.85
CA LYS A 167 -7.35 -8.32 -14.64
C LYS A 167 -7.27 -9.84 -14.74
N SER A 168 -6.09 -10.41 -15.02
CA SER A 168 -5.90 -11.87 -15.04
C SER A 168 -6.17 -12.50 -13.67
N VAL A 169 -5.66 -11.90 -12.59
CA VAL A 169 -5.92 -12.37 -11.21
C VAL A 169 -7.42 -12.38 -10.90
N ILE A 170 -8.15 -11.34 -11.30
CA ILE A 170 -9.60 -11.22 -11.09
C ILE A 170 -10.37 -12.24 -11.95
N ALA A 171 -9.87 -12.56 -13.15
CA ALA A 171 -10.46 -13.58 -14.02
C ALA A 171 -10.41 -14.97 -13.38
N ASP A 172 -9.23 -15.36 -12.92
CA ASP A 172 -8.98 -16.71 -12.42
C ASP A 172 -9.41 -16.88 -10.95
N TYR A 173 -9.73 -15.78 -10.26
CA TYR A 173 -10.28 -15.81 -8.90
C TYR A 173 -11.67 -16.47 -8.88
N VAL A 174 -11.92 -17.35 -7.90
CA VAL A 174 -13.24 -17.95 -7.66
C VAL A 174 -13.68 -17.61 -6.24
N THR A 175 -14.92 -17.14 -6.08
CA THR A 175 -15.43 -16.81 -4.75
C THR A 175 -15.67 -18.09 -3.93
N PRO A 176 -15.12 -18.21 -2.72
CA PRO A 176 -15.40 -19.36 -1.86
C PRO A 176 -16.88 -19.35 -1.44
N SER A 177 -17.42 -20.55 -1.15
CA SER A 177 -18.80 -20.72 -0.70
C SER A 177 -19.12 -19.82 0.50
N ASN A 178 -20.35 -19.29 0.55
CA ASN A 178 -20.85 -18.39 1.61
C ASN A 178 -20.12 -17.04 1.70
N ASN A 179 -19.40 -16.64 0.65
CA ASN A 179 -18.80 -15.32 0.57
C ASN A 179 -19.24 -14.58 -0.69
N THR A 180 -19.00 -13.28 -0.72
CA THR A 180 -19.29 -12.41 -1.87
C THR A 180 -17.97 -11.89 -2.43
N LEU A 181 -17.94 -11.63 -3.74
CA LEU A 181 -16.73 -11.20 -4.43
C LEU A 181 -16.10 -9.97 -3.76
N SER A 182 -16.89 -8.93 -3.50
CA SER A 182 -16.43 -7.66 -2.94
C SER A 182 -15.81 -7.79 -1.55
N ARG A 183 -16.32 -8.72 -0.73
CA ARG A 183 -15.82 -8.96 0.64
C ARG A 183 -14.53 -9.76 0.66
N HIS A 184 -14.38 -10.74 -0.21
CA HIS A 184 -13.26 -11.69 -0.13
C HIS A 184 -12.12 -11.39 -1.10
N ILE A 185 -12.37 -10.84 -2.28
CA ILE A 185 -11.30 -10.69 -3.30
C ILE A 185 -10.09 -9.89 -2.82
N MET A 186 -10.28 -8.96 -1.88
CA MET A 186 -9.18 -8.18 -1.30
C MET A 186 -8.21 -9.01 -0.47
N THR A 187 -8.67 -10.08 0.18
CA THR A 187 -7.78 -11.00 0.91
C THR A 187 -6.88 -11.76 -0.06
N TYR A 188 -7.40 -12.11 -1.24
CA TYR A 188 -6.65 -12.76 -2.31
C TYR A 188 -5.69 -11.82 -3.05
N LEU A 189 -6.09 -10.56 -3.26
CA LEU A 189 -5.29 -9.56 -3.98
C LEU A 189 -4.12 -9.01 -3.14
N SER A 190 -4.26 -8.99 -1.81
CA SER A 190 -3.25 -8.40 -0.91
C SER A 190 -1.88 -9.10 -0.95
N PRO A 191 -1.78 -10.44 -0.96
CA PRO A 191 -0.53 -11.15 -1.21
C PRO A 191 0.09 -10.83 -2.58
N GLN A 192 -0.72 -10.69 -3.63
CA GLN A 192 -0.26 -10.35 -4.98
C GLN A 192 0.41 -8.97 -5.02
N ILE A 193 -0.22 -7.96 -4.40
CA ILE A 193 0.33 -6.60 -4.28
C ILE A 193 1.62 -6.61 -3.46
N SER A 194 1.65 -7.38 -2.37
CA SER A 194 2.83 -7.51 -1.52
C SER A 194 3.99 -8.15 -2.28
N TYR A 195 3.70 -9.11 -3.17
CA TYR A 195 4.69 -9.74 -4.05
C TYR A 195 5.32 -8.74 -4.99
N LEU A 196 4.52 -7.95 -5.71
CA LEU A 196 5.04 -6.89 -6.58
C LEU A 196 5.85 -5.85 -5.80
N THR A 197 5.45 -5.52 -4.56
CA THR A 197 6.18 -4.58 -3.71
C THR A 197 7.53 -5.16 -3.26
N SER A 198 7.58 -6.46 -2.96
CA SER A 198 8.83 -7.16 -2.62
C SER A 198 9.79 -7.26 -3.79
N ALA A 199 9.26 -7.38 -5.02
CA ALA A 199 10.06 -7.40 -6.24
C ALA A 199 10.76 -6.07 -6.48
N ARG A 200 10.01 -4.97 -6.30
CA ARG A 200 10.52 -3.61 -6.41
C ARG A 200 9.55 -2.65 -5.72
N PRO A 201 10.05 -1.67 -4.93
CA PRO A 201 9.19 -0.66 -4.33
C PRO A 201 8.19 -0.05 -5.34
N MET A 202 6.94 0.10 -4.89
CA MET A 202 5.86 0.61 -5.73
C MET A 202 6.14 2.04 -6.19
N SER A 203 5.87 2.34 -7.46
CA SER A 203 5.81 3.73 -7.91
C SER A 203 4.57 4.42 -7.37
N VAL A 204 4.59 5.76 -7.32
CA VAL A 204 3.43 6.56 -6.91
C VAL A 204 2.22 6.29 -7.81
N SER A 205 2.44 6.17 -9.12
CA SER A 205 1.41 5.83 -10.11
C SER A 205 0.70 4.51 -9.77
N LEU A 206 1.49 3.46 -9.49
CA LEU A 206 0.97 2.13 -9.16
C LEU A 206 0.25 2.13 -7.80
N GLY A 207 0.81 2.80 -6.78
CA GLY A 207 0.17 2.91 -5.47
C GLY A 207 -1.20 3.60 -5.53
N ASN A 208 -1.33 4.64 -6.35
CA ASN A 208 -2.60 5.34 -6.58
C ASN A 208 -3.59 4.46 -7.36
N ALA A 209 -3.13 3.73 -8.37
CA ALA A 209 -3.96 2.81 -9.15
C ALA A 209 -4.50 1.67 -8.26
N ILE A 210 -3.67 1.09 -7.40
CA ILE A 210 -4.10 0.07 -6.43
C ILE A 210 -5.12 0.65 -5.46
N ARG A 211 -4.92 1.89 -4.97
CA ARG A 211 -5.90 2.56 -4.10
C ARG A 211 -7.24 2.74 -4.80
N SER A 212 -7.22 3.15 -6.07
CA SER A 212 -8.43 3.28 -6.89
C SER A 212 -9.12 1.93 -7.09
N LEU A 213 -8.38 0.87 -7.44
CA LEU A 213 -8.92 -0.47 -7.59
C LEU A 213 -9.59 -0.97 -6.30
N LYS A 214 -8.95 -0.77 -5.14
CA LYS A 214 -9.54 -1.13 -3.83
C LYS A 214 -10.88 -0.42 -3.59
N LEU A 215 -10.96 0.88 -3.93
CA LEU A 215 -12.19 1.65 -3.83
C LEU A 215 -13.27 1.09 -4.75
N GLN A 216 -12.92 0.82 -6.01
CA GLN A 216 -13.85 0.25 -6.99
C GLN A 216 -14.41 -1.10 -6.54
N ILE A 217 -13.57 -1.98 -5.99
CA ILE A 217 -14.00 -3.27 -5.43
C ILE A 217 -15.00 -3.07 -4.29
N SER A 218 -14.77 -2.09 -3.42
CA SER A 218 -15.68 -1.80 -2.29
C SER A 218 -17.03 -1.22 -2.71
N GLN A 219 -17.14 -0.71 -3.94
CA GLN A 219 -18.35 -0.10 -4.50
C GLN A 219 -19.20 -1.07 -5.32
N ILE A 220 -18.71 -2.29 -5.57
CA ILE A 220 -19.48 -3.31 -6.28
C ILE A 220 -20.67 -3.72 -5.42
N ASP A 221 -21.83 -3.82 -6.06
CA ASP A 221 -23.04 -4.30 -5.43
C ASP A 221 -22.90 -5.78 -5.01
N ILE A 222 -23.35 -6.07 -3.79
CA ILE A 222 -23.24 -7.39 -3.17
C ILE A 222 -24.19 -8.39 -3.84
N ASP A 223 -25.32 -7.89 -4.36
CA ASP A 223 -26.36 -8.72 -4.98
C ASP A 223 -26.05 -9.04 -6.47
N LEU A 224 -24.98 -8.46 -7.01
CA LEU A 224 -24.58 -8.66 -8.40
C LEU A 224 -23.91 -10.04 -8.58
N PRO A 225 -24.28 -10.82 -9.61
CA PRO A 225 -23.64 -12.11 -9.86
C PRO A 225 -22.15 -11.94 -10.19
N GLU A 226 -21.33 -12.90 -9.76
CA GLU A 226 -19.87 -12.82 -9.84
C GLU A 226 -19.35 -12.46 -11.24
N HIS A 227 -19.91 -13.07 -12.28
CA HIS A 227 -19.51 -12.78 -13.68
C HIS A 227 -19.74 -11.31 -14.05
N ALA A 228 -20.89 -10.75 -13.69
CA ALA A 228 -21.21 -9.35 -13.97
C ALA A 228 -20.31 -8.42 -13.15
N ALA A 229 -20.06 -8.74 -11.88
CA ALA A 229 -19.16 -7.99 -11.02
C ALA A 229 -17.70 -7.97 -11.54
N LYS A 230 -17.20 -9.10 -12.05
CA LYS A 230 -15.88 -9.16 -12.72
C LYS A 230 -15.85 -8.33 -13.99
N THR A 231 -16.90 -8.41 -14.81
CA THR A 231 -17.02 -7.61 -16.05
C THR A 231 -16.98 -6.12 -15.74
N GLU A 232 -17.69 -5.68 -14.70
CA GLU A 232 -17.70 -4.28 -14.27
C GLU A 232 -16.32 -3.85 -13.73
N LEU A 233 -15.61 -4.72 -13.00
CA LEU A 233 -14.23 -4.47 -12.59
C LEU A 233 -13.27 -4.31 -13.77
N TYR A 234 -13.40 -5.12 -14.82
CA TYR A 234 -12.59 -4.97 -16.03
C TYR A 234 -12.83 -3.63 -16.69
N ALA A 235 -14.11 -3.25 -16.85
CA ALA A 235 -14.48 -1.97 -17.42
C ALA A 235 -13.89 -0.80 -16.62
N ARG A 236 -13.96 -0.86 -15.28
CA ARG A 236 -13.37 0.17 -14.40
C ARG A 236 -11.85 0.23 -14.49
N ILE A 237 -11.17 -0.91 -14.63
CA ILE A 237 -9.71 -0.94 -14.83
C ILE A 237 -9.34 -0.35 -16.20
N ASP A 238 -10.05 -0.73 -17.25
CA ASP A 238 -9.81 -0.25 -18.62
C ASP A 238 -10.09 1.25 -18.72
N GLN A 239 -11.16 1.72 -18.09
CA GLN A 239 -11.48 3.14 -17.97
C GLN A 239 -10.37 3.90 -17.23
N TYR A 240 -9.88 3.36 -16.11
CA TYR A 240 -8.76 3.98 -15.39
C TYR A 240 -7.51 4.09 -16.28
N MET A 241 -7.16 3.04 -17.02
CA MET A 241 -6.02 3.06 -17.94
C MET A 241 -6.21 4.09 -19.05
N GLN A 242 -7.40 4.12 -19.65
CA GLN A 242 -7.71 5.01 -20.76
C GLN A 242 -7.70 6.47 -20.31
N GLU A 243 -8.39 6.81 -19.22
CA GLU A 243 -8.58 8.19 -18.80
C GLU A 243 -7.36 8.74 -18.03
N ARG A 244 -6.80 7.95 -17.12
CA ARG A 244 -5.78 8.44 -16.17
C ARG A 244 -4.36 8.31 -16.70
N ILE A 245 -4.14 7.51 -17.74
CA ILE A 245 -2.81 7.27 -18.30
C ILE A 245 -2.77 7.67 -19.77
N LEU A 246 -3.55 7.01 -20.64
CA LEU A 246 -3.42 7.18 -22.08
C LEU A 246 -3.94 8.54 -22.57
N ALA A 247 -5.15 8.93 -22.18
CA ALA A 247 -5.72 10.23 -22.55
C ALA A 247 -4.92 11.39 -21.93
N ALA A 248 -4.41 11.21 -20.72
CA ALA A 248 -3.54 12.19 -20.07
C ALA A 248 -2.23 12.40 -20.84
N ASP A 249 -1.62 11.32 -21.35
CA ASP A 249 -0.40 11.40 -22.15
C ASP A 249 -0.62 12.15 -23.48
N VAL A 250 -1.74 11.88 -24.17
CA VAL A 250 -2.13 12.62 -25.38
C VAL A 250 -2.39 14.09 -25.08
N ALA A 251 -3.09 14.40 -23.98
CA ALA A 251 -3.34 15.77 -23.60
C ALA A 251 -2.02 16.51 -23.28
N ILE A 252 -1.16 15.92 -22.46
CA ILE A 252 0.14 16.52 -22.07
C ILE A 252 1.02 16.75 -23.30
N SER A 253 1.12 15.78 -24.20
CA SER A 253 1.90 15.94 -25.43
C SER A 253 1.33 17.03 -26.33
N THR A 254 0.02 17.09 -26.52
CA THR A 254 -0.64 18.16 -27.31
C THR A 254 -0.37 19.55 -26.70
N PHE A 255 -0.50 19.69 -25.38
CA PHE A 255 -0.22 20.95 -24.69
C PHE A 255 1.27 21.31 -24.72
N GLY A 256 2.16 20.33 -24.62
CA GLY A 256 3.61 20.52 -24.69
C GLY A 256 4.06 20.95 -26.08
N LEU A 257 3.54 20.31 -27.14
CA LEU A 257 3.84 20.66 -28.52
C LEU A 257 3.45 22.09 -28.86
N ALA A 258 2.31 22.57 -28.36
CA ALA A 258 1.88 23.96 -28.56
C ALA A 258 2.79 25.03 -27.91
N LYS A 259 3.81 24.63 -27.14
CA LYS A 259 4.80 25.52 -26.51
C LYS A 259 6.16 25.53 -27.19
N ILE A 260 6.40 24.60 -28.11
CA ILE A 260 7.66 24.47 -28.85
C ILE A 260 7.51 25.21 -30.18
N HIS A 261 8.43 26.11 -30.48
CA HIS A 261 8.44 26.91 -31.69
C HIS A 261 9.64 26.56 -32.57
N ASP A 262 9.56 26.94 -33.85
CA ASP A 262 10.65 26.73 -34.80
C ASP A 262 11.90 27.50 -34.35
N GLY A 263 13.03 26.78 -34.30
CA GLY A 263 14.31 27.30 -33.82
C GLY A 263 14.60 27.03 -32.34
N ASP A 264 13.64 26.49 -31.58
CA ASP A 264 13.87 26.08 -30.19
C ASP A 264 14.83 24.88 -30.10
N VAL A 265 15.69 24.89 -29.08
CA VAL A 265 16.56 23.75 -28.73
C VAL A 265 16.05 23.12 -27.44
N VAL A 266 15.51 21.90 -27.55
CA VAL A 266 14.94 21.17 -26.42
C VAL A 266 16.00 20.23 -25.83
N LEU A 267 16.23 20.35 -24.52
CA LEU A 267 17.10 19.44 -23.76
C LEU A 267 16.24 18.45 -22.96
N THR A 268 16.57 17.16 -23.07
CA THR A 268 15.97 16.09 -22.28
C THR A 268 17.04 15.35 -21.48
N TYR A 269 16.69 14.86 -20.29
CA TYR A 269 17.56 14.02 -19.48
C TYR A 269 16.93 12.66 -19.22
N ALA A 270 17.76 11.61 -19.21
CA ALA A 270 17.38 10.22 -19.07
C ALA A 270 16.35 9.74 -20.12
N LYS A 271 15.79 8.54 -19.89
CA LYS A 271 14.80 7.92 -20.78
C LYS A 271 13.45 7.86 -20.08
N TRP A 272 12.43 8.43 -20.72
CA TRP A 272 11.04 8.37 -20.29
C TRP A 272 10.38 7.26 -21.13
N VAL A 273 10.13 6.10 -20.51
CA VAL A 273 9.44 4.92 -21.11
C VAL A 273 8.17 4.65 -20.32
#